data_AF-A0A938CJK0-F1
#
_entry.id   AF-A0A938CJK0-F1
#
_cell.length_a   1.000
_cell.length_b   1.000
_cell.length_c   1.000
_cell.angle_alpha   90.00
_cell.angle_beta   90.00
_cell.angle_gamma   90.00
#
_symmetry.space_group_name_H-M   'P 1'
#
loop_
_entity.id
_entity.type
_entity.pdbx_description
1 polymer ?
#
loop_
_entity_poly.entity_id
_entity_poly.type
_entity_poly.pdbx_seq_one_letter_code
_entity_poly.pdbx_strand_id
1 'polypeptide(L)'
;LAEERCTGLEALAVQARECAEEGMLLAYCALDGRAIGLLAAADPIREEAAEAVEELRRAGIGETLLLTGDHERAARAVRRSAGIARHHASLLPDEKAGVVRRLEEEGRRVVAVGDGVNDAPMLATASVGVAMGDVATDITADAADVILAAADLRRIPALIRFSRRAMSTVRTNVFWFALLFNAIGVLASAKGLLGPIGAAVFHQVASLLVVGNSLRLLAARRLEERGRTARAIEAAGDLLHRGGHWAAGRSWRSGREWLSARRGRLVRWGLPWVVTLYVLSGVFAVGPAEVVVVRRFGAQCGAPRGPGLHYRLPWPVERLVRVKPGQVRAVEVGYRSLGAGEVVSGYEWESPHQGGQYRRQPEESLRLTGDENLLDVTVAIHYVVRNVHAYVFHVSDETALARAVGEAAVCQAFGRKAAEVVMTDGRVSLEEQIGDAAQVLFDRHESGLKVTDVRLLDVHPPVQVVAAYRDVASAMEEKRSEINRAEGYAKEEVPKARGQASARRLGGEAYAVG
;
A
#
# COMPACT_ATOMS: atom_id res chain seq x y z
N LEU A 1 -15.05 -39.70 -15.70
CA LEU A 1 -15.94 -39.60 -16.89
C LEU A 1 -15.18 -39.63 -18.22
N ALA A 2 -14.01 -38.99 -18.38
CA ALA A 2 -13.23 -39.06 -19.63
C ALA A 2 -12.33 -40.31 -19.77
N GLU A 3 -11.85 -40.90 -18.66
CA GLU A 3 -10.94 -42.07 -18.68
C GLU A 3 -11.60 -43.34 -19.24
N GLU A 4 -12.91 -43.54 -19.06
CA GLU A 4 -13.59 -44.79 -19.44
C GLU A 4 -13.91 -44.92 -20.94
N ARG A 5 -13.70 -43.86 -21.74
CA ARG A 5 -14.03 -43.83 -23.17
C ARG A 5 -12.83 -43.64 -24.09
N CYS A 6 -11.62 -43.54 -23.55
CA CYS A 6 -10.43 -43.18 -24.32
C CYS A 6 -9.41 -44.33 -24.37
N THR A 7 -9.08 -44.80 -25.57
CA THR A 7 -8.08 -45.85 -25.79
C THR A 7 -6.68 -45.25 -26.00
N GLY A 8 -5.63 -45.92 -25.50
CA GLY A 8 -4.23 -45.49 -25.69
C GLY A 8 -3.63 -44.60 -24.60
N LEU A 9 -4.35 -44.31 -23.52
CA LEU A 9 -3.84 -43.53 -22.37
C LEU A 9 -2.65 -44.19 -21.67
N GLU A 10 -2.59 -45.53 -21.65
CA GLU A 10 -1.52 -46.31 -21.01
C GLU A 10 -0.14 -46.02 -21.61
N ALA A 11 -0.07 -45.76 -22.93
CA ALA A 11 1.18 -45.45 -23.61
C ALA A 11 1.78 -44.09 -23.18
N LEU A 12 0.93 -43.16 -22.76
CA LEU A 12 1.34 -41.83 -22.27
C LEU A 12 1.50 -41.78 -20.75
N ALA A 13 1.16 -42.86 -20.04
CA ALA A 13 1.12 -42.87 -18.57
C ALA A 13 2.51 -42.70 -17.94
N VAL A 14 3.57 -43.19 -18.60
CA VAL A 14 4.96 -43.02 -18.14
C VAL A 14 5.40 -41.57 -18.24
N GLN A 15 5.27 -40.94 -19.41
CA GLN A 15 5.61 -39.52 -19.62
C GLN A 15 4.75 -38.60 -18.75
N ALA A 16 3.46 -38.91 -18.60
CA ALA A 16 2.59 -38.15 -17.70
C ALA A 16 3.01 -38.29 -16.23
N ARG A 17 3.49 -39.46 -15.79
CA ARG A 17 4.04 -39.59 -14.43
C ARG A 17 5.32 -38.78 -14.25
N GLU A 18 6.25 -38.83 -15.20
CA GLU A 18 7.50 -38.05 -15.15
C GLU A 18 7.21 -36.55 -15.06
N CYS A 19 6.39 -36.01 -15.95
CA CYS A 19 6.03 -34.59 -15.91
C CYS A 19 5.21 -34.22 -14.66
N ALA A 20 4.37 -35.12 -14.15
CA ALA A 20 3.64 -34.88 -12.89
C ALA A 20 4.56 -34.89 -11.66
N GLU A 21 5.64 -35.68 -11.67
CA GLU A 21 6.66 -35.67 -10.62
C GLU A 21 7.48 -34.38 -10.61
N GLU A 22 7.65 -33.76 -11.78
CA GLU A 22 8.24 -32.43 -11.93
C GLU A 22 7.27 -31.29 -11.57
N GLY A 23 6.03 -31.63 -11.18
CA GLY A 23 5.03 -30.65 -10.73
C GLY A 23 4.33 -29.90 -11.86
N MET A 24 4.42 -30.40 -13.09
CA MET A 24 3.76 -29.79 -14.26
C MET A 24 2.25 -30.04 -14.25
N LEU A 25 1.49 -29.08 -14.78
CA LEU A 25 0.09 -29.24 -15.09
C LEU A 25 -0.05 -30.04 -16.39
N LEU A 26 -0.86 -31.09 -16.34
CA LEU A 26 -1.00 -32.04 -17.45
C LEU A 26 -2.39 -32.02 -18.06
N ALA A 27 -2.46 -31.95 -19.38
CA ALA A 27 -3.68 -32.11 -20.14
C ALA A 27 -3.51 -33.23 -21.18
N TYR A 28 -4.33 -34.27 -21.05
CA TYR A 28 -4.41 -35.34 -22.03
C TYR A 28 -5.19 -34.86 -23.26
N CYS A 29 -4.60 -35.01 -24.44
CA CYS A 29 -5.25 -34.68 -25.70
C CYS A 29 -5.78 -35.96 -26.35
N ALA A 30 -7.07 -35.98 -26.66
CA ALA A 30 -7.72 -37.09 -27.33
C ALA A 30 -8.50 -36.61 -28.55
N LEU A 31 -8.44 -37.38 -29.63
CA LEU A 31 -9.23 -37.18 -30.84
C LEU A 31 -10.00 -38.47 -31.12
N ASP A 32 -11.31 -38.37 -31.33
CA ASP A 32 -12.20 -39.52 -31.60
C ASP A 32 -12.07 -40.69 -30.61
N GLY A 33 -11.86 -40.39 -29.32
CA GLY A 33 -11.70 -41.42 -28.27
C GLY A 33 -10.35 -42.14 -28.30
N ARG A 34 -9.34 -41.60 -29.00
CA ARG A 34 -7.96 -42.07 -28.96
C ARG A 34 -7.04 -40.99 -28.40
N ALA A 35 -6.19 -41.35 -27.44
CA ALA A 35 -5.17 -40.45 -26.92
C ALA A 35 -4.12 -40.17 -28.01
N ILE A 36 -3.89 -38.89 -28.33
CA ILE A 36 -2.94 -38.45 -29.36
C ILE A 36 -1.68 -37.78 -28.78
N GLY A 37 -1.72 -37.35 -27.52
CA GLY A 37 -0.57 -36.74 -26.87
C GLY A 37 -0.87 -36.13 -25.50
N LEU A 38 0.17 -35.55 -24.90
CA LEU A 38 0.16 -34.90 -23.61
C LEU A 38 0.65 -33.46 -23.78
N LEU A 39 -0.08 -32.50 -23.22
CA LEU A 39 0.39 -31.14 -23.02
C LEU A 39 0.80 -30.97 -21.56
N ALA A 40 2.01 -30.49 -21.35
CA ALA A 40 2.55 -30.16 -20.03
C ALA A 40 2.82 -28.67 -19.96
N ALA A 41 2.36 -28.03 -18.89
CA ALA A 41 2.64 -26.62 -18.59
C ALA A 41 3.29 -26.52 -17.21
N ALA A 42 4.32 -25.69 -17.09
CA ALA A 42 5.03 -25.46 -15.84
C ALA A 42 5.21 -23.95 -15.65
N ASP A 43 5.16 -23.51 -14.39
CA ASP A 43 5.62 -22.17 -14.03
C ASP A 43 7.14 -22.22 -13.79
N PRO A 44 7.97 -21.56 -14.62
CA PRO A 44 9.41 -21.65 -14.50
C PRO A 44 9.89 -20.95 -13.23
N ILE A 45 10.70 -21.67 -12.45
CA ILE A 45 11.34 -21.13 -11.26
C ILE A 45 12.41 -20.12 -11.70
N ARG A 46 12.44 -18.96 -11.04
CA ARG A 46 13.46 -17.92 -11.25
C ARG A 46 14.86 -18.50 -11.04
N GLU A 47 15.78 -18.25 -11.97
CA GLU A 47 17.14 -18.79 -11.95
C GLU A 47 17.90 -18.37 -10.68
N GLU A 48 17.66 -17.14 -10.21
CA GLU A 48 18.29 -16.57 -9.02
C GLU A 48 17.72 -17.10 -7.69
N ALA A 49 16.65 -17.91 -7.69
CA ALA A 49 15.97 -18.35 -6.48
C ALA A 49 16.88 -19.18 -5.57
N ALA A 50 17.62 -20.13 -6.13
CA ALA A 50 18.54 -20.98 -5.38
C ALA A 50 19.70 -20.17 -4.77
N GLU A 51 20.24 -19.21 -5.53
CA GLU A 51 21.28 -18.29 -5.06
C GLU A 51 20.75 -17.42 -3.89
N ALA A 52 19.54 -16.87 -4.03
CA ALA A 52 18.94 -16.03 -3.01
C ALA A 52 18.69 -16.80 -1.69
N VAL A 53 18.15 -18.02 -1.75
CA VAL A 53 17.92 -18.86 -0.56
C VAL A 53 19.23 -19.19 0.15
N GLU A 54 20.28 -19.51 -0.61
CA GLU A 54 21.60 -19.78 -0.05
C GLU A 54 22.22 -18.53 0.58
N GLU A 55 22.05 -17.36 -0.04
CA GLU A 55 22.47 -16.09 0.56
C GLU A 55 21.69 -15.74 1.84
N LEU A 56 20.39 -16.06 1.92
CA LEU A 56 19.61 -15.89 3.15
C LEU A 56 20.17 -16.74 4.28
N ARG A 57 20.53 -18.00 3.99
CA ARG A 57 21.17 -18.91 4.95
C ARG A 57 22.50 -18.34 5.44
N ARG A 58 23.36 -17.85 4.52
CA ARG A 58 24.64 -17.20 4.87
C ARG A 58 24.44 -15.89 5.63
N ALA A 59 23.37 -15.16 5.33
CA ALA A 59 22.96 -13.99 6.08
C ALA A 59 22.41 -14.35 7.46
N GLY A 60 22.40 -15.62 7.88
CA GLY A 60 22.01 -16.06 9.22
C GLY A 60 20.50 -16.05 9.42
N ILE A 61 19.72 -16.36 8.37
CA ILE A 61 18.33 -16.79 8.50
C ILE A 61 18.32 -18.28 8.80
N GLY A 62 17.68 -18.66 9.91
CA GLY A 62 17.76 -20.01 10.45
C GLY A 62 16.96 -21.06 9.66
N GLU A 63 15.80 -20.67 9.13
CA GLU A 63 14.88 -21.56 8.42
C GLU A 63 14.18 -20.81 7.28
N THR A 64 14.02 -21.47 6.14
CA THR A 64 13.24 -20.99 5.00
C THR A 64 12.05 -21.92 4.75
N LEU A 65 10.86 -21.34 4.59
CA LEU A 65 9.60 -22.05 4.45
C LEU A 65 8.87 -21.53 3.21
N LEU A 66 8.40 -22.44 2.35
CA LEU A 66 7.56 -22.10 1.20
C LEU A 66 6.08 -22.27 1.57
N LEU A 67 5.27 -21.22 1.42
CA LEU A 67 3.81 -21.27 1.60
C LEU A 67 3.14 -21.01 0.25
N THR A 68 2.40 -21.98 -0.29
CA THR A 68 1.74 -21.84 -1.60
C THR A 68 0.31 -22.40 -1.58
N GLY A 69 -0.55 -21.83 -2.43
CA GLY A 69 -1.87 -22.36 -2.75
C GLY A 69 -1.83 -23.49 -3.78
N ASP A 70 -0.69 -23.70 -4.44
CA ASP A 70 -0.52 -24.76 -5.44
C ASP A 70 -0.56 -26.16 -4.82
N HIS A 71 -0.76 -27.15 -5.68
CA HIS A 71 -0.77 -28.54 -5.26
C HIS A 71 0.60 -29.00 -4.74
N GLU A 72 0.59 -29.92 -3.78
CA GLU A 72 1.77 -30.54 -3.12
C GLU A 72 2.92 -30.96 -4.06
N ARG A 73 2.63 -31.39 -5.30
CA ARG A 73 3.67 -31.82 -6.26
C ARG A 73 4.48 -30.63 -6.79
N ALA A 74 3.80 -29.55 -7.18
CA ALA A 74 4.43 -28.31 -7.65
C ALA A 74 5.25 -27.66 -6.52
N ALA A 75 4.67 -27.55 -5.31
CA ALA A 75 5.36 -27.01 -4.15
C ALA A 75 6.67 -27.77 -3.83
N ARG A 76 6.64 -29.11 -3.95
CA ARG A 76 7.80 -29.97 -3.73
C ARG A 76 8.88 -29.79 -4.78
N ALA A 77 8.50 -29.62 -6.05
CA ALA A 77 9.43 -29.33 -7.14
C ALA A 77 10.15 -27.99 -6.88
N VAL A 78 9.39 -26.93 -6.57
CA VAL A 78 9.95 -25.61 -6.23
C VAL A 78 10.90 -25.68 -5.04
N ARG A 79 10.48 -26.36 -3.96
CA ARG A 79 11.29 -26.55 -2.76
C ARG A 79 12.65 -27.18 -3.08
N ARG A 80 12.66 -28.24 -3.91
CA ARG A 80 13.89 -28.96 -4.28
C ARG A 80 14.82 -28.10 -5.11
N SER A 81 14.29 -27.43 -6.14
CA SER A 81 15.09 -26.62 -7.06
C SER A 81 15.66 -25.36 -6.39
N ALA A 82 14.89 -24.72 -5.50
CA ALA A 82 15.34 -23.51 -4.78
C ALA A 82 16.11 -23.82 -3.48
N GLY A 83 16.20 -25.08 -3.05
CA GLY A 83 16.92 -25.46 -1.83
C GLY A 83 16.23 -25.04 -0.51
N ILE A 84 14.90 -24.99 -0.49
CA ILE A 84 14.11 -24.55 0.67
C ILE A 84 13.96 -25.70 1.69
N ALA A 85 13.98 -25.40 2.99
CA ALA A 85 13.96 -26.43 4.04
C ALA A 85 12.61 -27.16 4.12
N ARG A 86 11.50 -26.40 4.15
CA ARG A 86 10.14 -26.92 4.34
C ARG A 86 9.15 -26.24 3.41
N HIS A 87 8.00 -26.86 3.18
CA HIS A 87 6.90 -26.25 2.43
C HIS A 87 5.53 -26.65 3.01
N HIS A 88 4.53 -25.79 2.78
CA HIS A 88 3.11 -26.09 2.94
C HIS A 88 2.39 -25.72 1.65
N ALA A 89 1.60 -26.64 1.13
CA ALA A 89 0.90 -26.54 -0.14
C ALA A 89 -0.62 -26.52 0.07
N SER A 90 -1.36 -26.18 -0.98
CA SER A 90 -2.83 -26.15 -0.98
C SER A 90 -3.44 -25.26 0.09
N LEU A 91 -2.78 -24.16 0.45
CA LEU A 91 -3.23 -23.22 1.47
C LEU A 91 -4.12 -22.12 0.90
N LEU A 92 -5.20 -21.80 1.62
CA LEU A 92 -5.97 -20.57 1.45
C LEU A 92 -5.20 -19.35 2.03
N PRO A 93 -5.54 -18.11 1.61
CA PRO A 93 -4.90 -16.89 2.13
C PRO A 93 -4.87 -16.79 3.67
N ASP A 94 -5.99 -17.07 4.33
CA ASP A 94 -6.09 -17.03 5.80
C ASP A 94 -5.24 -18.12 6.48
N GLU A 95 -5.09 -19.28 5.82
CA GLU A 95 -4.27 -20.37 6.33
C GLU A 95 -2.78 -20.04 6.25
N LYS A 96 -2.34 -19.34 5.18
CA LYS A 96 -0.96 -18.81 5.09
C LYS A 96 -0.66 -17.85 6.25
N ALA A 97 -1.57 -16.91 6.50
CA ALA A 97 -1.46 -15.98 7.64
C ALA A 97 -1.47 -16.72 8.99
N GLY A 98 -2.30 -17.76 9.13
CA GLY A 98 -2.35 -18.62 10.29
C GLY A 98 -1.03 -19.37 10.56
N VAL A 99 -0.32 -19.81 9.52
CA VAL A 99 1.02 -20.42 9.67
C VAL A 99 2.01 -19.40 10.22
N VAL A 100 2.03 -18.18 9.67
CA VAL A 100 2.91 -17.10 10.15
C VAL A 100 2.61 -16.75 11.60
N ARG A 101 1.33 -16.59 11.95
CA ARG A 101 0.90 -16.29 13.32
C ARG A 101 1.39 -17.32 14.33
N ARG A 102 1.26 -18.61 14.02
CA ARG A 102 1.77 -19.68 14.89
C ARG A 102 3.29 -19.58 15.10
N LEU A 103 4.05 -19.30 14.05
CA LEU A 103 5.51 -19.13 14.15
C LEU A 103 5.88 -17.91 15.02
N GLU A 104 5.11 -16.82 14.93
CA GLU A 104 5.28 -15.64 15.79
C GLU A 104 4.93 -15.93 17.25
N GLU A 105 3.83 -16.65 17.50
CA GLU A 105 3.39 -17.09 18.84
C GLU A 105 4.41 -18.03 19.50
N GLU A 106 5.13 -18.84 18.71
CA GLU A 106 6.29 -19.64 19.15
C GLU A 106 7.52 -18.77 19.51
N GLY A 107 7.44 -17.45 19.36
CA GLY A 107 8.51 -16.50 19.67
C GLY A 107 9.55 -16.36 18.55
N ARG A 108 9.28 -16.89 17.34
CA ARG A 108 10.15 -16.66 16.19
C ARG A 108 9.84 -15.32 15.55
N ARG A 109 10.85 -14.71 14.91
CA ARG A 109 10.67 -13.51 14.09
C ARG A 109 10.58 -13.93 12.63
N VAL A 110 9.47 -13.62 11.99
CA VAL A 110 9.17 -14.06 10.63
C VAL A 110 9.35 -12.91 9.65
N VAL A 111 10.08 -13.17 8.57
CA VAL A 111 10.09 -12.28 7.40
C VAL A 111 9.25 -12.97 6.33
N ALA A 112 8.11 -12.39 5.99
CA ALA A 112 7.23 -12.90 4.95
C ALA A 112 7.51 -12.18 3.63
N VAL A 113 7.48 -12.91 2.52
CA VAL A 113 7.75 -12.38 1.17
C VAL A 113 6.63 -12.84 0.24
N GLY A 114 6.05 -11.92 -0.52
CA GLY A 114 4.97 -12.21 -1.48
C GLY A 114 4.87 -11.13 -2.56
N ASP A 115 4.14 -11.41 -3.63
CA ASP A 115 4.00 -10.54 -4.81
C ASP A 115 2.53 -10.20 -5.14
N GLY A 116 1.56 -10.85 -4.49
CA GLY A 116 0.14 -10.73 -4.82
C GLY A 116 -0.75 -10.19 -3.70
N VAL A 117 -1.99 -9.85 -4.07
CA VAL A 117 -3.07 -9.47 -3.14
C VAL A 117 -3.37 -10.60 -2.15
N ASN A 118 -3.28 -11.86 -2.61
CA ASN A 118 -3.55 -13.05 -1.79
C ASN A 118 -2.57 -13.25 -0.63
N ASP A 119 -1.40 -12.60 -0.67
CA ASP A 119 -0.39 -12.71 0.37
C ASP A 119 -0.44 -11.55 1.37
N ALA A 120 -1.26 -10.51 1.13
CA ALA A 120 -1.37 -9.34 2.00
C ALA A 120 -1.67 -9.68 3.48
N PRO A 121 -2.60 -10.62 3.81
CA PRO A 121 -2.84 -11.00 5.21
C PRO A 121 -1.62 -11.65 5.89
N MET A 122 -0.83 -12.42 5.13
CA MET A 122 0.40 -13.05 5.61
C MET A 122 1.51 -12.02 5.85
N LEU A 123 1.66 -11.06 4.94
CA LEU A 123 2.64 -9.97 5.04
C LEU A 123 2.36 -9.09 6.26
N ALA A 124 1.10 -8.72 6.48
CA ALA A 124 0.69 -7.89 7.62
C ALA A 124 0.80 -8.60 8.98
N THR A 125 0.73 -9.94 8.99
CA THR A 125 0.87 -10.74 10.22
C THR A 125 2.33 -10.97 10.59
N ALA A 126 3.27 -10.85 9.65
CA ALA A 126 4.67 -11.14 9.91
C ALA A 126 5.37 -9.98 10.64
N SER A 127 6.47 -10.31 11.34
CA SER A 127 7.33 -9.32 12.00
C SER A 127 7.90 -8.31 11.00
N VAL A 128 8.12 -8.75 9.76
CA VAL A 128 8.44 -7.89 8.61
C VAL A 128 7.78 -8.47 7.36
N GLY A 129 6.85 -7.74 6.76
CA GLY A 129 6.28 -8.05 5.44
C GLY A 129 7.10 -7.42 4.31
N VAL A 130 7.45 -8.22 3.29
CA VAL A 130 8.18 -7.77 2.10
C VAL A 130 7.37 -8.05 0.83
N ALA A 131 6.94 -7.00 0.14
CA ALA A 131 6.28 -7.09 -1.16
C ALA A 131 7.30 -7.03 -2.30
N MET A 132 7.09 -7.79 -3.38
CA MET A 132 7.94 -7.80 -4.59
C MET A 132 7.17 -7.45 -5.86
N GLY A 133 7.80 -6.68 -6.75
CA GLY A 133 7.31 -6.43 -8.12
C GLY A 133 7.32 -4.94 -8.54
N ASP A 134 7.36 -4.69 -9.85
CA ASP A 134 7.26 -3.34 -10.45
C ASP A 134 5.84 -2.74 -10.29
N VAL A 135 4.85 -3.61 -10.10
CA VAL A 135 3.43 -3.31 -9.89
C VAL A 135 2.98 -4.14 -8.70
N ALA A 136 3.51 -3.85 -7.50
CA ALA A 136 2.79 -4.25 -6.30
C ALA A 136 1.40 -3.61 -6.43
N THR A 137 0.35 -4.43 -6.58
CA THR A 137 -1.03 -3.92 -6.52
C THR A 137 -1.18 -3.07 -5.26
N ASP A 138 -1.86 -1.92 -5.33
CA ASP A 138 -1.91 -0.93 -4.24
C ASP A 138 -2.15 -1.58 -2.86
N ILE A 139 -2.94 -2.67 -2.83
CA ILE A 139 -3.24 -3.48 -1.63
C ILE A 139 -2.00 -4.17 -1.01
N THR A 140 -1.12 -4.78 -1.81
CA THR A 140 0.08 -5.49 -1.31
C THR A 140 1.17 -4.50 -0.88
N ALA A 141 1.20 -3.32 -1.49
CA ALA A 141 2.07 -2.22 -1.10
C ALA A 141 1.68 -1.64 0.27
N ASP A 142 0.38 -1.54 0.54
CA ASP A 142 -0.16 -1.03 1.80
C ASP A 142 0.02 -2.02 2.97
N ALA A 143 -0.04 -3.32 2.71
CA ALA A 143 0.10 -4.38 3.73
C ALA A 143 1.56 -4.73 4.11
N ALA A 144 2.56 -4.26 3.38
CA ALA A 144 3.97 -4.64 3.56
C ALA A 144 4.82 -3.51 4.18
N ASP A 145 5.77 -3.87 5.05
CA ASP A 145 6.73 -2.92 5.63
C ASP A 145 7.81 -2.48 4.63
N VAL A 146 8.13 -3.34 3.66
CA VAL A 146 9.17 -3.10 2.66
C VAL A 146 8.69 -3.50 1.27
N ILE A 147 8.82 -2.57 0.32
CA ILE A 147 8.49 -2.81 -1.09
C ILE A 147 9.78 -2.90 -1.91
N LEU A 148 9.99 -4.03 -2.57
CA LEU A 148 11.07 -4.24 -3.51
C LEU A 148 10.58 -3.95 -4.93
N ALA A 149 10.85 -2.73 -5.40
CA ALA A 149 10.44 -2.25 -6.72
C ALA A 149 10.94 -3.10 -7.89
N ALA A 150 12.05 -3.83 -7.74
CA ALA A 150 12.53 -4.74 -8.76
C ALA A 150 12.25 -6.18 -8.33
N ALA A 151 11.73 -6.99 -9.25
CA ALA A 151 11.43 -8.41 -9.05
C ALA A 151 12.70 -9.30 -9.01
N ASP A 152 13.73 -8.91 -8.25
CA ASP A 152 14.99 -9.64 -8.08
C ASP A 152 15.12 -10.15 -6.64
N LEU A 153 15.07 -11.48 -6.47
CA LEU A 153 15.13 -12.15 -5.17
C LEU A 153 16.43 -11.88 -4.40
N ARG A 154 17.53 -11.57 -5.09
CA ARG A 154 18.84 -11.30 -4.47
C ARG A 154 18.82 -10.01 -3.64
N ARG A 155 17.81 -9.15 -3.82
CA ARG A 155 17.62 -7.95 -3.02
C ARG A 155 17.19 -8.25 -1.58
N ILE A 156 16.53 -9.37 -1.33
CA ILE A 156 16.07 -9.74 0.02
C ILE A 156 17.27 -10.03 0.95
N PRO A 157 18.25 -10.89 0.59
CA PRO A 157 19.48 -11.02 1.37
C PRO A 157 20.23 -9.69 1.55
N ALA A 158 20.31 -8.88 0.49
CA ALA A 158 21.00 -7.58 0.54
C ALA A 158 20.34 -6.61 1.54
N LEU A 159 19.00 -6.58 1.59
CA LEU A 159 18.21 -5.82 2.55
C LEU A 159 18.53 -6.25 3.98
N ILE A 160 18.56 -7.55 4.25
CA ILE A 160 18.86 -8.10 5.59
C ILE A 160 20.28 -7.73 6.02
N ARG A 161 21.27 -7.87 5.12
CA ARG A 161 22.67 -7.45 5.39
C ARG A 161 22.76 -5.96 5.70
N PHE A 162 22.05 -5.13 4.93
CA PHE A 162 22.01 -3.68 5.13
C PHE A 162 21.38 -3.32 6.47
N SER A 163 20.24 -3.92 6.81
CA SER A 163 19.55 -3.71 8.09
C SER A 163 20.46 -4.06 9.28
N ARG A 164 21.14 -5.21 9.24
CA ARG A 164 22.09 -5.60 10.30
C ARG A 164 23.25 -4.61 10.45
N ARG A 165 23.79 -4.11 9.34
CA ARG A 165 24.86 -3.09 9.34
C ARG A 165 24.36 -1.75 9.91
N ALA A 166 23.13 -1.36 9.60
CA ALA A 166 22.49 -0.18 10.17
C ALA A 166 22.33 -0.32 11.68
N MET A 167 21.77 -1.45 12.14
CA MET A 167 21.60 -1.74 13.57
C MET A 167 22.93 -1.84 14.33
N SER A 168 23.97 -2.39 13.72
CA SER A 168 25.33 -2.38 14.28
C SER A 168 25.83 -0.94 14.48
N THR A 169 25.63 -0.07 13.48
CA THR A 169 26.01 1.35 13.56
C THR A 169 25.23 2.08 14.65
N VAL A 170 23.92 1.83 14.78
CA VAL A 170 23.08 2.37 15.85
C VAL A 170 23.60 1.92 17.23
N ARG A 171 23.86 0.63 17.41
CA ARG A 171 24.40 0.09 18.67
C ARG A 171 25.74 0.74 19.03
N THR A 172 26.65 0.88 18.06
CA THR A 172 27.92 1.58 18.26
C THR A 172 27.68 3.03 18.66
N ASN A 173 26.77 3.74 17.99
CA ASN A 173 26.47 5.14 18.29
C ASN A 173 25.92 5.32 19.71
N VAL A 174 24.96 4.49 20.09
CA VAL A 174 24.32 4.54 21.41
C VAL A 174 25.33 4.19 22.49
N PHE A 175 26.06 3.09 22.35
CA PHE A 175 27.00 2.64 23.38
C PHE A 175 28.17 3.60 23.57
N TRP A 176 28.86 3.96 22.48
CA TRP A 176 30.09 4.75 22.57
C TRP A 176 29.83 6.24 22.76
N PHE A 177 28.95 6.83 21.94
CA PHE A 177 28.77 8.28 21.94
C PHE A 177 27.64 8.73 22.86
N ALA A 178 26.51 8.02 22.88
CA ALA A 178 25.38 8.42 23.71
C ALA A 178 25.55 8.02 25.19
N LEU A 179 26.13 6.84 25.49
CA LEU A 179 26.30 6.37 26.86
C LEU A 179 27.69 6.71 27.41
N LEU A 180 28.77 6.15 26.85
CA LEU A 180 30.10 6.29 27.43
C LEU A 180 30.62 7.73 27.37
N PHE A 181 30.54 8.37 26.20
CA PHE A 181 31.04 9.73 26.03
C PHE A 181 30.26 10.70 26.92
N ASN A 182 28.92 10.64 26.95
CA ASN A 182 28.12 11.47 27.85
C ASN A 182 28.38 11.17 29.33
N ALA A 183 28.58 9.90 29.73
CA ALA A 183 28.95 9.55 31.11
C ALA A 183 30.28 10.21 31.52
N ILE A 184 31.28 10.24 30.64
CA ILE A 184 32.53 10.98 30.86
C ILE A 184 32.23 12.48 31.06
N GLY A 185 31.38 13.07 30.22
CA GLY A 185 30.98 14.47 30.33
C GLY A 185 30.28 14.79 31.65
N VAL A 186 29.39 13.91 32.12
CA VAL A 186 28.70 14.03 33.41
C VAL A 186 29.68 13.92 34.57
N LEU A 187 30.57 12.92 34.56
CA LEU A 187 31.58 12.74 35.61
C LEU A 187 32.56 13.92 35.69
N ALA A 188 32.98 14.46 34.55
CA ALA A 188 33.83 15.63 34.50
C ALA A 188 33.10 16.90 34.97
N SER A 189 31.80 17.02 34.71
CA SER A 189 30.97 18.11 35.24
C SER A 189 30.78 17.99 36.76
N ALA A 190 30.54 16.78 37.26
CA ALA A 190 30.41 16.50 38.69
C ALA A 190 31.71 16.80 39.48
N LYS A 191 32.87 16.54 38.86
CA LYS A 191 34.19 16.90 39.42
C LYS A 191 34.54 18.39 39.27
N GLY A 192 33.67 19.21 38.67
CA GLY A 192 33.88 20.63 38.46
C GLY A 192 34.88 20.99 37.34
N LEU A 193 35.34 20.00 36.56
CA LEU A 193 36.26 20.18 35.43
C LEU A 193 35.55 20.78 34.21
N LEU A 194 34.26 20.49 34.05
CA LEU A 194 33.41 20.97 32.96
C LEU A 194 32.26 21.83 33.51
N GLY A 195 32.28 23.13 33.24
CA GLY A 195 31.14 24.01 33.51
C GLY A 195 30.03 23.88 32.45
N PRO A 196 28.88 24.55 32.62
CA PRO A 196 27.70 24.39 31.74
C PRO A 196 27.96 24.62 30.25
N ILE A 197 28.76 25.62 29.90
CA ILE A 197 29.13 25.90 28.49
C ILE A 197 30.03 24.79 27.94
N GLY A 198 30.98 24.31 28.74
CA GLY A 198 31.87 23.21 28.35
C GLY A 198 31.11 21.90 28.14
N ALA A 199 30.15 21.60 29.03
CA ALA A 199 29.25 20.46 28.90
C ALA A 199 28.38 20.56 27.62
N ALA A 200 27.87 21.75 27.31
CA ALA A 200 27.10 21.98 26.08
C ALA A 200 27.96 21.74 24.83
N VAL A 201 29.20 22.27 24.78
CA VAL A 201 30.13 22.03 23.66
C VAL A 201 30.48 20.54 23.55
N PHE A 202 30.77 19.89 24.68
CA PHE A 202 31.11 18.47 24.73
C PHE A 202 29.97 17.60 24.17
N HIS A 203 28.73 17.90 24.52
CA HIS A 203 27.55 17.22 23.98
C HIS A 203 27.39 17.44 22.45
N GLN A 204 27.68 18.63 21.94
CA GLN A 204 27.64 18.90 20.51
C GLN A 204 28.72 18.09 19.75
N VAL A 205 29.94 18.00 20.29
CA VAL A 205 31.00 17.17 19.71
C VAL A 205 30.58 15.69 19.65
N ALA A 206 29.96 15.17 20.71
CA ALA A 206 29.42 13.80 20.73
C ALA A 206 28.41 13.58 19.58
N SER A 207 27.52 14.56 19.37
CA SER A 207 26.51 14.53 18.30
C SER A 207 27.14 14.54 16.91
N LEU A 208 28.17 15.35 16.70
CA LEU A 208 28.95 15.36 15.44
C LEU A 208 29.61 14.00 15.16
N LEU A 209 30.16 13.33 16.18
CA LEU A 209 30.74 12.00 16.03
C LEU A 209 29.69 10.94 15.65
N VAL A 210 28.49 11.00 16.25
CA VAL A 210 27.36 10.13 15.88
C VAL A 210 26.97 10.32 14.43
N VAL A 211 26.85 11.59 13.98
CA VAL A 211 26.52 11.91 12.59
C VAL A 211 27.61 11.40 11.66
N GLY A 212 28.89 11.65 11.98
CA GLY A 212 30.03 11.16 11.20
C GLY A 212 30.04 9.64 11.04
N ASN A 213 29.82 8.89 12.13
CA ASN A 213 29.76 7.43 12.06
C ASN A 213 28.52 6.94 11.28
N SER A 214 27.39 7.64 11.37
CA SER A 214 26.17 7.32 10.61
C SER A 214 26.36 7.54 9.11
N LEU A 215 27.08 8.60 8.72
CA LEU A 215 27.40 8.89 7.31
C LEU A 215 28.26 7.80 6.66
N ARG A 216 29.02 7.01 7.44
CA ARG A 216 29.77 5.86 6.93
C ARG A 216 28.87 4.80 6.27
N LEU A 217 27.62 4.67 6.72
CA LEU A 217 26.63 3.76 6.12
C LEU A 217 26.25 4.17 4.69
N LEU A 218 26.21 5.49 4.43
CA LEU A 218 25.94 6.06 3.10
C LEU A 218 27.18 6.02 2.20
N ALA A 219 28.37 6.25 2.76
CA ALA A 219 29.62 6.24 2.00
C ALA A 219 29.96 4.85 1.43
N ALA A 220 29.60 3.77 2.14
CA ALA A 220 29.86 2.40 1.68
C ALA A 220 29.20 2.07 0.32
N ARG A 221 28.05 2.66 -0.01
CA ARG A 221 27.40 2.52 -1.33
C ARG A 221 28.02 3.43 -2.41
N ARG A 222 28.51 4.62 -2.05
CA ARG A 222 29.13 5.56 -3.01
C ARG A 222 30.59 5.23 -3.33
N LEU A 223 31.27 4.48 -2.46
CA LEU A 223 32.67 4.08 -2.64
C LEU A 223 32.84 2.98 -3.70
N GLU A 224 31.81 2.20 -4.00
CA GLU A 224 31.79 1.28 -5.15
C GLU A 224 31.63 2.01 -6.49
N GLU A 225 31.00 3.20 -6.51
CA GLU A 225 30.74 3.92 -7.77
C GLU A 225 31.69 5.09 -8.07
N ARG A 226 32.30 5.77 -7.07
CA ARG A 226 33.23 6.89 -7.35
C ARG A 226 34.36 7.00 -6.32
N GLY A 227 35.55 6.54 -6.71
CA GLY A 227 36.80 6.63 -5.95
C GLY A 227 37.41 8.04 -5.81
N ARG A 228 36.68 9.03 -5.28
CA ARG A 228 37.19 10.41 -5.04
C ARG A 228 36.72 11.08 -3.73
N THR A 229 36.44 10.32 -2.68
CA THR A 229 36.03 10.88 -1.37
C THR A 229 37.08 10.80 -0.26
N ALA A 230 38.24 10.18 -0.51
CA ALA A 230 39.33 10.13 0.47
C ALA A 230 39.92 11.52 0.81
N ARG A 231 39.96 12.45 -0.16
CA ARG A 231 40.59 13.78 0.02
C ARG A 231 39.75 14.80 0.80
N ALA A 232 38.43 14.64 0.86
CA ALA A 232 37.55 15.58 1.57
C ALA A 232 37.55 15.35 3.09
N ILE A 233 37.81 14.10 3.51
CA ILE A 233 37.84 13.70 4.92
C ILE A 233 39.16 14.11 5.58
N GLU A 234 40.29 14.08 4.86
CA GLU A 234 41.58 14.63 5.32
C GLU A 234 41.55 16.16 5.51
N ALA A 235 40.93 16.90 4.58
CA ALA A 235 40.85 18.37 4.68
C ALA A 235 40.03 18.88 5.89
N ALA A 236 39.07 18.09 6.36
CA ALA A 236 38.30 18.40 7.57
C ALA A 236 39.09 18.13 8.87
N GLY A 237 39.99 17.14 8.86
CA GLY A 237 40.89 16.85 9.98
C GLY A 237 41.92 17.96 10.24
N ASP A 238 42.46 18.54 9.16
CA ASP A 238 43.45 19.63 9.23
C ASP A 238 42.88 20.98 9.69
N LEU A 239 41.56 21.15 9.63
CA LEU A 239 40.87 22.34 10.14
C LEU A 239 40.62 22.25 11.66
N LEU A 240 40.37 21.04 12.17
CA LEU A 240 40.15 20.76 13.58
C LEU A 240 41.45 20.85 14.40
N HIS A 241 42.59 20.46 13.83
CA HIS A 241 43.89 20.61 14.49
C HIS A 241 44.31 22.08 14.71
N ARG A 242 43.83 23.02 13.87
CA ARG A 242 44.13 24.45 14.00
C ARG A 242 43.28 25.19 15.05
N GLY A 243 42.15 24.63 15.48
CA GLY A 243 41.26 25.23 16.49
C GLY A 243 41.63 24.90 17.95
N GLY A 244 42.42 23.84 18.19
CA GLY A 244 42.65 23.27 19.52
C GLY A 244 43.51 24.09 20.48
N HIS A 245 44.30 25.06 19.99
CA HIS A 245 45.21 25.84 20.84
C HIS A 245 44.60 27.11 21.45
N TRP A 246 43.34 27.45 21.12
CA TRP A 246 42.75 28.72 21.55
C TRP A 246 42.01 28.67 22.90
N ALA A 247 41.73 27.47 23.43
CA ALA A 247 40.82 27.29 24.57
C ALA A 247 41.49 26.97 25.92
N ALA A 248 42.81 26.77 25.97
CA ALA A 248 43.52 26.39 27.20
C ALA A 248 44.17 27.60 27.87
N GLY A 249 43.40 28.38 28.64
CA GLY A 249 43.99 29.33 29.59
C GLY A 249 43.23 30.62 29.85
N ARG A 250 41.96 30.57 30.28
CA ARG A 250 41.33 31.73 30.95
C ARG A 250 40.27 31.29 31.95
N SER A 251 40.45 31.71 33.20
CA SER A 251 39.58 31.41 34.35
C SER A 251 38.28 32.22 34.34
N TRP A 252 37.23 31.61 34.93
CA TRP A 252 35.81 31.99 34.84
C TRP A 252 35.41 33.31 35.53
N ARG A 253 36.28 33.95 36.35
CA ARG A 253 35.96 35.25 36.97
C ARG A 253 35.87 36.42 35.98
N SER A 254 36.28 36.22 34.74
CA SER A 254 36.28 37.25 33.67
C SER A 254 35.10 37.17 32.70
N GLY A 255 34.17 36.21 32.84
CA GLY A 255 33.11 35.99 31.83
C GLY A 255 32.14 37.16 31.66
N ARG A 256 31.73 37.82 32.75
CA ARG A 256 30.84 39.01 32.71
C ARG A 256 31.54 40.27 32.22
N GLU A 257 32.82 40.46 32.55
CA GLU A 257 33.65 41.57 32.06
C GLU A 257 34.07 41.38 30.60
N TRP A 258 34.31 40.13 30.17
CA TRP A 258 34.61 39.78 28.78
C TRP A 258 33.40 39.92 27.86
N LEU A 259 32.20 39.49 28.31
CA LEU A 259 30.95 39.66 27.55
C LEU A 259 30.57 41.13 27.44
N SER A 260 30.80 41.95 28.48
CA SER A 260 30.52 43.39 28.47
C SER A 260 31.55 44.20 27.67
N ALA A 261 32.85 43.91 27.81
CA ALA A 261 33.92 44.58 27.06
C ALA A 261 33.96 44.22 25.56
N ARG A 262 33.40 43.07 25.17
CA ARG A 262 33.25 42.66 23.77
C ARG A 262 31.80 42.63 23.29
N ARG A 263 30.82 43.11 24.06
CA ARG A 263 29.39 43.17 23.67
C ARG A 263 29.22 43.85 22.32
N GLY A 264 29.88 44.98 22.12
CA GLY A 264 29.86 45.71 20.84
C GLY A 264 30.46 44.91 19.67
N ARG A 265 31.54 44.14 19.91
CA ARG A 265 32.16 43.29 18.87
C ARG A 265 31.35 42.01 18.61
N LEU A 266 30.84 41.34 19.63
CA LEU A 266 30.02 40.14 19.51
C LEU A 266 28.66 40.46 18.87
N VAL A 267 28.05 41.60 19.17
CA VAL A 267 26.85 42.06 18.45
C VAL A 267 27.22 42.47 17.03
N ARG A 268 28.30 43.24 16.82
CA ARG A 268 28.72 43.68 15.47
C ARG A 268 29.11 42.54 14.54
N TRP A 269 29.68 41.44 15.05
CA TRP A 269 30.06 40.28 14.25
C TRP A 269 29.03 39.15 14.29
N GLY A 270 28.29 38.99 15.39
CA GLY A 270 27.25 37.96 15.53
C GLY A 270 25.91 38.34 14.91
N LEU A 271 25.53 39.62 14.93
CA LEU A 271 24.28 40.09 14.31
C LEU A 271 24.25 39.83 12.79
N PRO A 272 25.32 40.09 12.01
CA PRO A 272 25.37 39.71 10.60
C PRO A 272 25.17 38.20 10.41
N TRP A 273 25.78 37.35 11.24
CA TRP A 273 25.60 35.90 11.15
C TRP A 273 24.17 35.46 11.49
N VAL A 274 23.54 36.04 12.50
CA VAL A 274 22.14 35.76 12.85
C VAL A 274 21.20 36.23 11.74
N VAL A 275 21.43 37.42 11.19
CA VAL A 275 20.66 37.93 10.04
C VAL A 275 20.89 37.06 8.81
N THR A 276 22.12 36.62 8.56
CA THR A 276 22.46 35.74 7.43
C THR A 276 21.79 34.38 7.58
N LEU A 277 21.82 33.78 8.77
CA LEU A 277 21.11 32.53 9.07
C LEU A 277 19.59 32.69 8.97
N TYR A 278 19.05 33.82 9.43
CA TYR A 278 17.63 34.13 9.29
C TYR A 278 17.23 34.28 7.82
N VAL A 279 18.00 35.02 7.02
CA VAL A 279 17.77 35.16 5.57
C VAL A 279 17.92 33.81 4.87
N LEU A 280 18.97 33.04 5.16
CA LEU A 280 19.20 31.71 4.57
C LEU A 280 18.13 30.68 4.96
N SER A 281 17.46 30.84 6.10
CA SER A 281 16.34 29.98 6.50
C SER A 281 15.13 30.09 5.55
N GLY A 282 15.12 31.09 4.66
CA GLY A 282 14.15 31.25 3.59
C GLY A 282 14.35 30.34 2.37
N VAL A 283 15.49 29.66 2.25
CA VAL A 283 15.76 28.73 1.13
C VAL A 283 15.04 27.41 1.37
N PHE A 284 14.27 26.94 0.39
CA PHE A 284 13.59 25.64 0.46
C PHE A 284 13.60 24.94 -0.91
N ALA A 285 13.54 23.60 -0.88
CA ALA A 285 13.45 22.77 -2.07
C ALA A 285 12.05 22.16 -2.19
N VAL A 286 11.58 22.02 -3.43
CA VAL A 286 10.30 21.42 -3.79
C VAL A 286 10.56 20.13 -4.57
N GLY A 287 9.92 19.04 -4.15
CA GLY A 287 10.07 17.72 -4.78
C GLY A 287 9.34 17.59 -6.14
N PRO A 288 9.62 16.54 -6.93
CA PRO A 288 9.11 16.37 -8.29
C PRO A 288 7.59 16.15 -8.41
N ALA A 289 6.87 15.83 -7.32
CA ALA A 289 5.42 15.67 -7.28
C ALA A 289 4.73 16.65 -6.30
N GLU A 290 5.46 17.68 -5.85
CA GLU A 290 4.96 18.68 -4.91
C GLU A 290 4.82 20.03 -5.60
N VAL A 291 3.76 20.74 -5.23
CA VAL A 291 3.55 22.13 -5.58
C VAL A 291 3.43 22.91 -4.29
N VAL A 292 4.12 24.04 -4.21
CA VAL A 292 4.14 24.87 -3.01
C VAL A 292 3.48 26.21 -3.26
N VAL A 293 2.53 26.55 -2.39
CA VAL A 293 1.89 27.86 -2.37
C VAL A 293 2.48 28.66 -1.22
N VAL A 294 3.00 29.85 -1.54
CA VAL A 294 3.53 30.79 -0.57
C VAL A 294 2.42 31.75 -0.16
N ARG A 295 2.12 31.80 1.14
CA ARG A 295 1.14 32.71 1.72
C ARG A 295 1.87 33.83 2.46
N ARG A 296 1.65 35.08 2.06
CA ARG A 296 2.17 36.27 2.74
C ARG A 296 1.06 36.90 3.54
N PHE A 297 1.19 36.91 4.88
CA PHE A 297 0.15 37.39 5.80
C PHE A 297 -1.26 36.85 5.50
N GLY A 298 -1.36 35.59 5.06
CA GLY A 298 -2.64 34.93 4.77
C GLY A 298 -3.09 35.02 3.31
N ALA A 299 -2.60 35.98 2.51
CA ALA A 299 -2.90 36.13 1.08
C ALA A 299 -1.92 35.34 0.19
N GLN A 300 -2.36 34.92 -0.99
CA GLN A 300 -1.48 34.22 -1.94
C GLN A 300 -0.47 35.18 -2.55
N CYS A 301 0.80 34.79 -2.53
CA CYS A 301 1.86 35.55 -3.16
C CYS A 301 2.33 34.83 -4.44
N GLY A 302 1.79 35.25 -5.59
CA GLY A 302 2.20 34.79 -6.91
C GLY A 302 1.68 33.40 -7.30
N ALA A 303 2.22 32.86 -8.39
CA ALA A 303 1.85 31.53 -8.89
C ALA A 303 2.44 30.41 -8.02
N PRO A 304 1.79 29.22 -7.98
CA PRO A 304 2.33 28.05 -7.30
C PRO A 304 3.72 27.67 -7.81
N ARG A 305 4.63 27.29 -6.90
CA ARG A 305 6.03 26.94 -7.22
C ARG A 305 6.13 25.44 -7.46
N GLY A 306 6.63 25.07 -8.63
CA GLY A 306 6.93 23.67 -9.00
C GLY A 306 8.29 23.17 -8.48
N PRO A 307 8.74 21.99 -8.94
CA PRO A 307 9.97 21.35 -8.48
C PRO A 307 11.21 22.24 -8.65
N GLY A 308 12.13 22.21 -7.69
CA GLY A 308 13.36 22.99 -7.73
C GLY A 308 13.66 23.75 -6.43
N LEU A 309 14.71 24.57 -6.49
CA LEU A 309 15.14 25.40 -5.36
C LEU A 309 14.46 26.77 -5.43
N HIS A 310 13.78 27.16 -4.35
CA HIS A 310 13.06 28.42 -4.26
C HIS A 310 13.43 29.17 -2.98
N TYR A 311 13.15 30.47 -2.98
CA TYR A 311 13.37 31.34 -1.85
C TYR A 311 12.05 31.97 -1.40
N ARG A 312 11.87 32.06 -0.08
CA ARG A 312 10.77 32.81 0.56
C ARG A 312 11.32 33.74 1.62
N LEU A 313 10.50 34.71 2.02
CA LEU A 313 10.76 35.48 3.22
C LEU A 313 10.64 34.57 4.46
N PRO A 314 11.57 34.68 5.43
CA PRO A 314 11.52 33.90 6.66
C PRO A 314 10.24 34.17 7.47
N TRP A 315 9.89 33.24 8.36
CA TRP A 315 8.76 33.39 9.27
C TRP A 315 8.98 34.64 10.18
N PRO A 316 7.97 35.48 10.46
CA PRO A 316 6.52 35.24 10.31
C PRO A 316 5.86 35.78 9.03
N VAL A 317 6.63 36.40 8.12
CA VAL A 317 6.07 37.13 6.97
C VAL A 317 5.41 36.21 5.95
N GLU A 318 6.08 35.11 5.59
CA GLU A 318 5.58 34.11 4.65
C GLU A 318 5.49 32.72 5.27
N ARG A 319 4.41 32.00 4.93
CA ARG A 319 4.19 30.59 5.28
C ARG A 319 4.13 29.75 4.02
N LEU A 320 4.61 28.52 4.12
CA LEU A 320 4.60 27.54 3.03
C LEU A 320 3.48 26.55 3.26
N VAL A 321 2.64 26.34 2.24
CA VAL A 321 1.70 25.25 2.18
C VAL A 321 2.12 24.35 1.03
N ARG A 322 2.40 23.08 1.32
CA ARG A 322 2.81 22.08 0.32
C ARG A 322 1.59 21.24 -0.02
N VAL A 323 1.36 21.04 -1.30
CA VAL A 323 0.24 20.25 -1.83
C VAL A 323 0.80 19.27 -2.86
N LYS A 324 0.21 18.08 -2.93
CA LYS A 324 0.53 17.05 -3.93
C LYS A 324 -0.67 16.87 -4.86
N PRO A 325 -0.77 17.62 -5.97
CA PRO A 325 -1.99 17.66 -6.78
C PRO A 325 -2.36 16.32 -7.41
N GLY A 326 -1.36 15.54 -7.82
CA GLY A 326 -1.54 14.24 -8.46
C GLY A 326 -1.71 13.05 -7.49
N GLN A 327 -1.73 13.28 -6.18
CA GLN A 327 -1.96 12.21 -5.21
C GLN A 327 -3.45 11.90 -5.15
N VAL A 328 -3.82 10.66 -5.50
CA VAL A 328 -5.18 10.15 -5.30
C VAL A 328 -5.43 9.97 -3.81
N ARG A 329 -6.59 10.43 -3.36
CA ARG A 329 -7.04 10.35 -1.98
C ARG A 329 -8.41 9.68 -1.99
N ALA A 330 -8.72 8.92 -0.94
CA ALA A 330 -10.00 8.27 -0.78
C ALA A 330 -10.74 8.84 0.42
N VAL A 331 -12.06 8.99 0.30
CA VAL A 331 -12.94 9.14 1.46
C VAL A 331 -13.81 7.91 1.59
N GLU A 332 -13.83 7.37 2.80
CA GLU A 332 -14.59 6.19 3.21
C GLU A 332 -15.93 6.63 3.79
N VAL A 333 -17.03 6.16 3.21
CA VAL A 333 -18.40 6.44 3.64
C VAL A 333 -19.04 5.14 4.14
N GLY A 334 -19.55 5.15 5.38
CA GLY A 334 -20.17 3.98 6.01
C GLY A 334 -19.22 3.06 6.80
N TYR A 335 -17.91 3.24 6.62
CA TYR A 335 -16.89 2.48 7.33
C TYR A 335 -15.67 3.34 7.66
N ARG A 336 -14.82 2.82 8.54
CA ARG A 336 -13.49 3.37 8.84
C ARG A 336 -12.46 2.26 8.84
N SER A 337 -11.44 2.34 8.01
CA SER A 337 -10.25 1.50 8.14
C SER A 337 -9.53 1.81 9.47
N LEU A 338 -9.18 0.78 10.23
CA LEU A 338 -8.37 0.87 11.46
C LEU A 338 -6.88 0.76 11.08
N GLY A 339 -6.41 1.60 10.17
CA GLY A 339 -5.04 1.57 9.66
C GLY A 339 -4.88 2.54 8.49
N ALA A 340 -3.71 3.15 8.35
CA ALA A 340 -3.48 4.15 7.32
C ALA A 340 -3.24 3.49 5.96
N GLY A 341 -4.29 3.40 5.14
CA GLY A 341 -4.22 3.13 3.72
C GLY A 341 -4.68 1.72 3.33
N GLU A 342 -5.98 1.48 3.25
CA GLU A 342 -6.47 0.27 2.57
C GLU A 342 -7.79 0.63 1.87
N VAL A 343 -7.73 0.79 0.55
CA VAL A 343 -8.93 0.81 -0.28
C VAL A 343 -9.39 -0.64 -0.41
N VAL A 344 -10.42 -0.98 0.36
CA VAL A 344 -11.00 -2.32 0.40
C VAL A 344 -11.61 -2.66 -0.97
N SER A 345 -11.17 -3.75 -1.59
CA SER A 345 -11.84 -4.37 -2.73
C SER A 345 -13.06 -5.17 -2.24
N GLY A 346 -14.12 -5.18 -3.04
CA GLY A 346 -15.46 -5.67 -2.68
C GLY A 346 -15.52 -7.06 -2.06
N TYR A 347 -16.42 -7.23 -1.09
CA TYR A 347 -16.67 -8.48 -0.40
C TYR A 347 -18.01 -9.10 -0.80
N GLU A 348 -17.96 -10.40 -1.05
CA GLU A 348 -19.08 -11.27 -1.40
C GLU A 348 -19.90 -11.72 -0.18
N TRP A 349 -21.15 -12.05 -0.47
CA TRP A 349 -22.32 -12.16 0.42
C TRP A 349 -22.33 -13.33 1.44
N GLU A 350 -21.25 -14.09 1.63
CA GLU A 350 -21.34 -15.43 2.27
C GLU A 350 -20.52 -15.68 3.55
N SER A 351 -19.68 -14.75 4.02
CA SER A 351 -18.90 -15.00 5.26
C SER A 351 -19.39 -14.18 6.46
N PRO A 352 -19.69 -14.82 7.62
CA PRO A 352 -19.90 -14.11 8.88
C PRO A 352 -18.64 -13.30 9.21
N HIS A 353 -18.78 -11.98 9.22
CA HIS A 353 -17.66 -11.04 9.31
C HIS A 353 -16.89 -11.14 10.63
N GLN A 354 -15.74 -11.81 10.61
CA GLN A 354 -14.61 -11.58 11.51
C GLN A 354 -13.33 -11.62 10.67
N GLY A 355 -12.89 -10.47 10.13
CA GLY A 355 -11.63 -10.49 9.36
C GLY A 355 -11.13 -9.19 8.73
N GLY A 356 -11.96 -8.16 8.54
CA GLY A 356 -11.49 -6.85 8.11
C GLY A 356 -11.31 -5.91 9.30
N GLN A 357 -10.14 -5.28 9.44
CA GLN A 357 -9.89 -4.25 10.45
C GLN A 357 -10.61 -2.93 10.09
N TYR A 358 -11.93 -2.95 9.97
CA TYR A 358 -12.72 -1.73 9.78
C TYR A 358 -13.82 -1.62 10.83
N ARG A 359 -14.06 -0.39 11.27
CA ARG A 359 -15.16 -0.06 12.18
C ARG A 359 -16.31 0.48 11.35
N ARG A 360 -17.42 -0.25 11.30
CA ARG A 360 -18.67 0.26 10.70
C ARG A 360 -19.11 1.54 11.40
N GLN A 361 -19.68 2.45 10.62
CA GLN A 361 -20.29 3.68 11.11
C GLN A 361 -21.78 3.65 10.74
N PRO A 362 -22.65 3.11 11.62
CA PRO A 362 -24.07 2.90 11.31
C PRO A 362 -24.80 4.19 10.89
N GLU A 363 -24.38 5.34 11.43
CA GLU A 363 -24.94 6.65 11.08
C GLU A 363 -24.68 7.04 9.61
N GLU A 364 -23.59 6.54 9.01
CA GLU A 364 -23.21 6.83 7.64
C GLU A 364 -23.51 5.69 6.66
N SER A 365 -23.63 4.46 7.16
CA SER A 365 -23.78 3.27 6.32
C SER A 365 -25.24 2.97 6.02
N LEU A 366 -26.15 3.23 6.95
CA LEU A 366 -27.58 3.03 6.76
C LEU A 366 -28.19 4.14 5.90
N ARG A 367 -28.69 3.77 4.73
CA ARG A 367 -29.29 4.70 3.75
C ARG A 367 -30.68 4.26 3.36
N LEU A 368 -31.57 5.25 3.24
CA LEU A 368 -32.92 5.05 2.74
C LEU A 368 -32.92 5.16 1.22
N THR A 369 -33.54 4.18 0.58
CA THR A 369 -33.75 4.14 -0.87
C THR A 369 -35.06 4.85 -1.24
N GLY A 370 -35.25 5.13 -2.53
CA GLY A 370 -36.44 5.85 -3.02
C GLY A 370 -37.76 5.12 -2.80
N ASP A 371 -37.73 3.81 -2.57
CA ASP A 371 -38.85 2.95 -2.20
C ASP A 371 -38.93 2.68 -0.68
N GLU A 372 -38.33 3.57 0.12
CA GLU A 372 -38.38 3.55 1.60
C GLU A 372 -37.75 2.32 2.26
N ASN A 373 -36.92 1.58 1.53
CA ASN A 373 -36.16 0.45 2.07
C ASN A 373 -34.82 0.93 2.65
N LEU A 374 -34.42 0.35 3.79
CA LEU A 374 -33.11 0.59 4.39
C LEU A 374 -32.08 -0.37 3.81
N LEU A 375 -30.96 0.17 3.38
CA LEU A 375 -29.77 -0.58 2.97
C LEU A 375 -28.56 -0.12 3.77
N ASP A 376 -27.73 -1.05 4.17
CA ASP A 376 -26.39 -0.83 4.72
C ASP A 376 -25.40 -0.77 3.55
N VAL A 377 -24.67 0.33 3.45
CA VAL A 377 -23.91 0.73 2.26
C VAL A 377 -22.51 1.17 2.66
N THR A 378 -21.54 0.65 1.92
CA THR A 378 -20.12 0.99 2.09
C THR A 378 -19.59 1.52 0.75
N VAL A 379 -19.09 2.76 0.73
CA VAL A 379 -18.61 3.43 -0.50
C VAL A 379 -17.24 4.05 -0.28
N ALA A 380 -16.37 3.93 -1.29
CA ALA A 380 -15.11 4.67 -1.37
C ALA A 380 -15.16 5.66 -2.54
N ILE A 381 -14.91 6.94 -2.26
CA ILE A 381 -14.87 8.00 -3.29
C ILE A 381 -13.43 8.49 -3.42
N HIS A 382 -12.84 8.31 -4.60
CA HIS A 382 -11.49 8.75 -4.92
C HIS A 382 -11.49 10.14 -5.55
N TYR A 383 -10.61 11.01 -5.07
CA TYR A 383 -10.48 12.38 -5.57
C TYR A 383 -9.04 12.87 -5.57
N VAL A 384 -8.79 13.92 -6.35
CA VAL A 384 -7.49 14.58 -6.50
C VAL A 384 -7.63 16.09 -6.39
N VAL A 385 -6.55 16.78 -6.03
CA VAL A 385 -6.55 18.25 -6.00
C VAL A 385 -6.26 18.78 -7.41
N ARG A 386 -7.28 19.25 -8.13
CA ARG A 386 -7.12 19.83 -9.47
C ARG A 386 -6.72 21.31 -9.40
N ASN A 387 -7.36 22.08 -8.54
CA ASN A 387 -7.09 23.50 -8.37
C ASN A 387 -6.48 23.77 -6.99
N VAL A 388 -5.16 23.92 -6.97
CA VAL A 388 -4.38 24.15 -5.74
C VAL A 388 -4.75 25.46 -5.06
N HIS A 389 -5.11 26.50 -5.82
CA HIS A 389 -5.51 27.78 -5.24
C HIS A 389 -6.81 27.61 -4.44
N ALA A 390 -7.85 27.12 -5.08
CA ALA A 390 -9.16 26.87 -4.47
C ALA A 390 -9.02 26.00 -3.20
N TYR A 391 -8.27 24.90 -3.30
CA TYR A 391 -8.00 24.00 -2.18
C TYR A 391 -7.34 24.68 -0.97
N VAL A 392 -6.27 25.46 -1.17
CA VAL A 392 -5.52 26.08 -0.05
C VAL A 392 -6.33 27.17 0.68
N PHE A 393 -7.31 27.78 0.02
CA PHE A 393 -8.06 28.93 0.57
C PHE A 393 -9.45 28.59 1.06
N HIS A 394 -10.14 27.64 0.42
CA HIS A 394 -11.52 27.29 0.75
C HIS A 394 -11.64 26.00 1.58
N VAL A 395 -10.61 25.14 1.56
CA VAL A 395 -10.61 23.89 2.32
C VAL A 395 -9.75 24.04 3.57
N SER A 396 -10.39 24.08 4.74
CA SER A 396 -9.70 24.12 6.04
C SER A 396 -9.47 22.72 6.61
N ASP A 397 -10.48 21.85 6.53
CA ASP A 397 -10.41 20.43 6.88
C ASP A 397 -10.92 19.61 5.71
N GLU A 398 -9.98 19.02 4.99
CA GLU A 398 -10.25 18.20 3.81
C GLU A 398 -11.07 16.97 4.15
N THR A 399 -10.71 16.28 5.23
CA THR A 399 -11.34 15.02 5.62
C THR A 399 -12.79 15.26 6.02
N ALA A 400 -13.06 16.32 6.78
CA ALA A 400 -14.42 16.67 7.16
C ALA A 400 -15.28 17.07 5.94
N LEU A 401 -14.73 17.88 5.03
CA LEU A 401 -15.43 18.29 3.81
C LEU A 401 -15.74 17.10 2.91
N ALA A 402 -14.73 16.28 2.60
CA ALA A 402 -14.90 15.12 1.73
C ALA A 402 -15.90 14.12 2.29
N ARG A 403 -15.94 13.94 3.63
CA ARG A 403 -16.94 13.08 4.29
C ARG A 403 -18.36 13.62 4.13
N ALA A 404 -18.57 14.89 4.46
CA ALA A 404 -19.88 15.52 4.33
C ALA A 404 -20.39 15.48 2.88
N VAL A 405 -19.50 15.73 1.91
CA VAL A 405 -19.82 15.63 0.47
C VAL A 405 -20.12 14.19 0.07
N GLY A 406 -19.31 13.23 0.49
CA GLY A 406 -19.50 11.81 0.17
C GLY A 406 -20.80 11.26 0.72
N GLU A 407 -21.10 11.53 1.99
CA GLU A 407 -22.38 11.17 2.62
C GLU A 407 -23.57 11.79 1.87
N ALA A 408 -23.53 13.09 1.59
CA ALA A 408 -24.61 13.76 0.88
C ALA A 408 -24.82 13.22 -0.55
N ALA A 409 -23.73 12.90 -1.26
CA ALA A 409 -23.77 12.33 -2.60
C ALA A 409 -24.39 10.92 -2.60
N VAL A 410 -23.99 10.07 -1.65
CA VAL A 410 -24.57 8.73 -1.46
C VAL A 410 -26.06 8.86 -1.13
N CYS A 411 -26.45 9.71 -0.18
CA CYS A 411 -27.85 9.95 0.14
C CYS A 411 -28.68 10.39 -1.08
N GLN A 412 -28.15 11.33 -1.87
CA GLN A 412 -28.84 11.84 -3.05
C GLN A 412 -29.03 10.77 -4.14
N ALA A 413 -28.03 9.90 -4.33
CA ALA A 413 -28.08 8.85 -5.33
C ALA A 413 -29.04 7.71 -4.93
N PHE A 414 -28.98 7.27 -3.67
CA PHE A 414 -29.80 6.19 -3.15
C PHE A 414 -31.28 6.58 -3.03
N GLY A 415 -31.57 7.81 -2.60
CA GLY A 415 -32.96 8.29 -2.45
C GLY A 415 -33.75 8.41 -3.76
N ARG A 416 -33.12 8.17 -4.93
CA ARG A 416 -33.77 8.23 -6.25
C ARG A 416 -34.03 6.86 -6.89
N LYS A 417 -33.49 5.78 -6.31
CA LYS A 417 -33.60 4.42 -6.87
C LYS A 417 -34.27 3.47 -5.88
N ALA A 418 -34.94 2.46 -6.40
CA ALA A 418 -35.48 1.37 -5.59
C ALA A 418 -34.35 0.44 -5.10
N ALA A 419 -34.51 -0.16 -3.92
CA ALA A 419 -33.50 -1.04 -3.32
C ALA A 419 -33.08 -2.22 -4.22
N GLU A 420 -34.02 -2.83 -4.96
CA GLU A 420 -33.72 -3.92 -5.90
C GLU A 420 -32.71 -3.49 -6.98
N VAL A 421 -32.88 -2.29 -7.53
CA VAL A 421 -32.00 -1.75 -8.60
C VAL A 421 -30.60 -1.45 -8.07
N VAL A 422 -30.52 -0.99 -6.82
CA VAL A 422 -29.24 -0.70 -6.15
C VAL A 422 -28.44 -2.00 -5.91
N MET A 423 -29.11 -3.10 -5.53
CA MET A 423 -28.44 -4.36 -5.18
C MET A 423 -28.07 -5.24 -6.38
N THR A 424 -28.72 -5.05 -7.54
CA THR A 424 -28.56 -5.89 -8.74
C THR A 424 -27.64 -5.24 -9.80
N ASP A 425 -28.12 -5.04 -11.03
CA ASP A 425 -27.33 -4.61 -12.20
C ASP A 425 -27.07 -3.09 -12.25
N GLY A 426 -27.65 -2.32 -11.32
CA GLY A 426 -27.56 -0.86 -11.31
C GLY A 426 -26.26 -0.28 -10.75
N ARG A 427 -25.29 -1.10 -10.31
CA ARG A 427 -24.11 -0.64 -9.55
C ARG A 427 -23.26 0.39 -10.29
N VAL A 428 -22.86 0.12 -11.53
CA VAL A 428 -22.03 1.05 -12.33
C VAL A 428 -22.75 2.39 -12.53
N SER A 429 -24.05 2.34 -12.85
CA SER A 429 -24.86 3.55 -13.02
C SER A 429 -25.08 4.32 -11.70
N LEU A 430 -24.90 3.67 -10.55
CA LEU A 430 -25.01 4.29 -9.24
C LEU A 430 -23.69 4.93 -8.83
N GLU A 431 -22.56 4.27 -9.10
CA GLU A 431 -21.22 4.82 -8.91
C GLU A 431 -21.03 6.12 -9.70
N GLU A 432 -21.46 6.15 -10.97
CA GLU A 432 -21.43 7.34 -11.81
C GLU A 432 -22.28 8.48 -11.21
N GLN A 433 -23.51 8.19 -10.77
CA GLN A 433 -24.39 9.19 -10.16
C GLN A 433 -23.86 9.73 -8.83
N ILE A 434 -23.25 8.88 -8.01
CA ILE A 434 -22.57 9.31 -6.77
C ILE A 434 -21.39 10.22 -7.12
N GLY A 435 -20.60 9.84 -8.13
CA GLY A 435 -19.48 10.64 -8.62
C GLY A 435 -19.90 12.03 -9.08
N ASP A 436 -20.95 12.10 -9.91
CA ASP A 436 -21.52 13.36 -10.40
C ASP A 436 -22.07 14.23 -9.26
N ALA A 437 -22.83 13.64 -8.34
CA ALA A 437 -23.37 14.36 -7.19
C ALA A 437 -22.25 14.91 -6.28
N ALA A 438 -21.21 14.09 -6.01
CA ALA A 438 -20.05 14.49 -5.23
C ALA A 438 -19.29 15.63 -5.92
N GLN A 439 -19.08 15.56 -7.24
CA GLN A 439 -18.41 16.60 -8.01
C GLN A 439 -19.17 17.94 -7.95
N VAL A 440 -20.50 17.92 -8.13
CA VAL A 440 -21.34 19.12 -8.01
C VAL A 440 -21.22 19.77 -6.64
N LEU A 441 -21.18 18.96 -5.57
CA LEU A 441 -21.03 19.46 -4.21
C LEU A 441 -19.62 20.03 -3.96
N PHE A 442 -18.57 19.36 -4.45
CA PHE A 442 -17.20 19.89 -4.37
C PHE A 442 -17.03 21.21 -5.10
N ASP A 443 -17.67 21.35 -6.27
CA ASP A 443 -17.65 22.58 -7.07
C ASP A 443 -18.45 23.70 -6.39
N ARG A 444 -19.60 23.39 -5.78
CA ARG A 444 -20.42 24.34 -5.00
C ARG A 444 -19.65 24.96 -3.83
N HIS A 445 -18.75 24.18 -3.22
CA HIS A 445 -17.88 24.65 -2.14
C HIS A 445 -16.57 25.31 -2.63
N GLU A 446 -16.39 25.44 -3.95
CA GLU A 446 -15.15 25.96 -4.55
C GLU A 446 -13.91 25.26 -3.99
N SER A 447 -14.01 23.95 -3.72
CA SER A 447 -12.97 23.20 -3.00
C SER A 447 -11.72 22.94 -3.84
N GLY A 448 -11.84 23.02 -5.17
CA GLY A 448 -10.77 22.67 -6.10
C GLY A 448 -10.44 21.17 -6.18
N LEU A 449 -11.27 20.33 -5.54
CA LEU A 449 -11.19 18.88 -5.57
C LEU A 449 -11.91 18.34 -6.80
N LYS A 450 -11.38 17.28 -7.40
CA LYS A 450 -11.98 16.57 -8.52
C LYS A 450 -12.14 15.10 -8.18
N VAL A 451 -13.35 14.57 -8.37
CA VAL A 451 -13.62 13.13 -8.24
C VAL A 451 -13.00 12.40 -9.44
N THR A 452 -12.32 11.30 -9.15
CA THR A 452 -11.65 10.45 -10.14
C THR A 452 -12.40 9.15 -10.34
N ASP A 453 -12.81 8.50 -9.26
CA ASP A 453 -13.45 7.19 -9.27
C ASP A 453 -14.35 7.03 -8.05
N VAL A 454 -15.41 6.23 -8.17
CA VAL A 454 -16.30 5.87 -7.06
C VAL A 454 -16.47 4.36 -7.06
N ARG A 455 -16.30 3.74 -5.90
CA ARG A 455 -16.43 2.30 -5.72
C ARG A 455 -17.48 1.99 -4.67
N LEU A 456 -18.48 1.24 -5.09
CA LEU A 456 -19.48 0.67 -4.21
C LEU A 456 -18.96 -0.68 -3.69
N LEU A 457 -18.50 -0.68 -2.44
CA LEU A 457 -17.80 -1.83 -1.87
C LEU A 457 -18.75 -2.92 -1.43
N ASP A 458 -19.83 -2.52 -0.75
CA ASP A 458 -20.84 -3.44 -0.23
C ASP A 458 -22.19 -2.73 -0.13
N VAL A 459 -23.25 -3.49 -0.43
CA VAL A 459 -24.65 -3.09 -0.27
C VAL A 459 -25.45 -4.30 0.16
N HIS A 460 -26.06 -4.23 1.35
CA HIS A 460 -26.92 -5.29 1.85
C HIS A 460 -28.05 -4.73 2.72
N PRO A 461 -29.16 -5.45 2.88
CA PRO A 461 -30.16 -5.11 3.90
C PRO A 461 -29.55 -5.17 5.31
N PRO A 462 -30.05 -4.39 6.29
CA PRO A 462 -29.57 -4.44 7.67
C PRO A 462 -29.52 -5.87 8.21
N VAL A 463 -28.45 -6.21 8.94
CA VAL A 463 -28.16 -7.59 9.41
C VAL A 463 -29.35 -8.23 10.13
N GLN A 464 -30.15 -7.42 10.82
CA GLN A 464 -31.33 -7.85 11.56
C GLN A 464 -32.44 -8.44 10.67
N VAL A 465 -32.48 -8.07 9.39
CA VAL A 465 -33.57 -8.44 8.46
C VAL A 465 -33.08 -9.23 7.23
N VAL A 466 -31.79 -9.55 7.14
CA VAL A 466 -31.20 -10.26 6.00
C VAL A 466 -31.91 -11.59 5.70
N ALA A 467 -32.27 -12.37 6.73
CA ALA A 467 -32.95 -13.65 6.55
C ALA A 467 -34.31 -13.49 5.85
N ALA A 468 -35.13 -12.55 6.32
CA ALA A 468 -36.44 -12.27 5.73
C ALA A 468 -36.31 -11.70 4.31
N TYR A 469 -35.29 -10.87 4.05
CA TYR A 469 -35.06 -10.31 2.73
C TYR A 469 -34.62 -11.40 1.73
N ARG A 470 -33.83 -12.37 2.18
CA ARG A 470 -33.43 -13.53 1.38
C ARG A 470 -34.64 -14.36 0.97
N ASP A 471 -35.57 -14.62 1.90
CA ASP A 471 -36.79 -15.38 1.60
C ASP A 471 -37.65 -14.69 0.53
N VAL A 472 -37.81 -13.37 0.63
CA VAL A 472 -38.56 -12.57 -0.35
C VAL A 472 -37.84 -12.55 -1.70
N ALA A 473 -36.52 -12.33 -1.71
CA ALA A 473 -35.72 -12.32 -2.93
C ALA A 473 -35.79 -13.66 -3.66
N SER A 474 -35.64 -14.78 -2.94
CA SER A 474 -35.77 -16.13 -3.49
C SER A 474 -37.15 -16.37 -4.07
N ALA A 475 -38.23 -15.95 -3.39
CA ALA A 475 -39.59 -16.07 -3.91
C ALA A 475 -39.81 -15.22 -5.18
N MET A 476 -39.23 -14.02 -5.25
CA MET A 476 -39.31 -13.17 -6.45
C MET A 476 -38.53 -13.76 -7.62
N GLU A 477 -37.35 -14.33 -7.37
CA GLU A 477 -36.55 -15.00 -8.38
C GLU A 477 -37.26 -16.25 -8.92
N GLU A 478 -37.88 -17.04 -8.05
CA GLU A 478 -38.69 -18.19 -8.43
C GLU A 478 -39.89 -17.77 -9.30
N LYS A 479 -40.62 -16.72 -8.90
CA LYS A 479 -41.69 -16.13 -9.72
C LYS A 479 -41.19 -15.69 -11.10
N ARG A 480 -40.03 -15.04 -11.19
CA ARG A 480 -39.47 -14.56 -12.46
C ARG A 480 -39.02 -15.71 -13.35
N SER A 481 -38.46 -16.77 -12.75
CA SER A 481 -38.12 -18.02 -13.40
C SER A 481 -39.35 -18.71 -14.00
N GLU A 482 -40.46 -18.77 -13.25
CA GLU A 482 -41.73 -19.31 -13.75
C GLU A 482 -42.28 -18.51 -14.93
N ILE A 483 -42.29 -17.18 -14.85
CA ILE A 483 -42.72 -16.31 -15.96
C ILE A 483 -41.86 -16.55 -17.20
N ASN A 484 -40.53 -16.58 -17.05
CA ASN A 484 -39.61 -16.82 -18.16
C ASN A 484 -39.81 -18.21 -18.79
N ARG A 485 -40.07 -19.24 -17.99
CA ARG A 485 -40.40 -20.60 -18.49
C ARG A 485 -41.72 -20.59 -19.25
N ALA A 486 -42.76 -19.94 -18.73
CA ALA A 486 -44.06 -19.84 -19.39
C ALA A 486 -43.95 -19.10 -20.73
N GLU A 487 -43.21 -17.99 -20.78
CA GLU A 487 -42.93 -17.28 -22.02
C GLU A 487 -42.11 -18.11 -23.01
N GLY A 488 -41.08 -18.82 -22.54
CA GLY A 488 -40.26 -19.71 -23.37
C GLY A 488 -41.12 -20.81 -24.00
N TYR A 489 -41.97 -21.45 -23.21
CA TYR A 489 -42.91 -22.46 -23.68
C TYR A 489 -43.88 -21.90 -24.72
N ALA A 490 -44.47 -20.71 -24.49
CA ALA A 490 -45.35 -20.07 -25.45
C ALA A 490 -44.61 -19.71 -26.77
N LYS A 491 -43.37 -19.24 -26.68
CA LYS A 491 -42.51 -18.92 -27.83
C LYS A 491 -42.11 -20.16 -28.63
N GLU A 492 -42.10 -21.35 -28.04
CA GLU A 492 -41.81 -22.61 -28.72
C GLU A 492 -43.06 -23.26 -29.33
N GLU A 493 -44.15 -23.38 -28.56
CA GLU A 493 -45.34 -24.12 -28.98
C GLU A 493 -46.18 -23.36 -30.01
N VAL A 494 -46.31 -22.04 -29.91
CA VAL A 494 -47.14 -21.26 -30.86
C VAL A 494 -46.61 -21.34 -32.29
N PRO A 495 -45.31 -21.16 -32.58
CA PRO A 495 -44.76 -21.35 -33.93
C PRO A 495 -44.87 -22.80 -34.41
N LYS A 496 -44.63 -23.78 -33.54
CA LYS A 496 -44.70 -25.21 -33.87
C LYS A 496 -46.12 -25.63 -34.27
N ALA A 497 -47.12 -25.21 -33.50
CA ALA A 497 -48.52 -25.44 -33.82
C ALA A 497 -48.94 -24.75 -35.13
N ARG A 498 -48.49 -23.50 -35.36
CA ARG A 498 -48.72 -22.78 -36.64
C ARG A 498 -48.06 -23.48 -37.83
N GLY A 499 -46.84 -23.99 -37.65
CA GLY A 499 -46.10 -24.75 -38.65
C GLY A 499 -46.83 -26.05 -39.01
N GLN A 500 -47.27 -26.82 -38.01
CA GLN A 500 -48.04 -28.04 -38.20
C GLN A 500 -49.41 -27.80 -38.87
N ALA A 501 -50.11 -26.74 -38.48
CA ALA A 501 -51.38 -26.36 -39.10
C ALA A 501 -51.19 -25.99 -40.58
N SER A 502 -50.14 -25.23 -40.89
CA SER A 502 -49.79 -24.88 -42.27
C SER A 502 -49.40 -26.12 -43.09
N ALA A 503 -48.62 -27.03 -42.52
CA ALA A 503 -48.24 -28.29 -43.17
C ALA A 503 -49.45 -29.18 -43.45
N ARG A 504 -50.40 -29.31 -42.51
CA ARG A 504 -51.66 -30.05 -42.73
C ARG A 504 -52.51 -29.41 -43.82
N ARG A 505 -52.59 -28.08 -43.85
CA ARG A 505 -53.35 -27.35 -44.86
C ARG A 505 -52.75 -27.54 -46.25
N LEU A 506 -51.44 -27.36 -46.40
CA LEU A 506 -50.72 -27.61 -47.66
C LEU A 506 -50.84 -29.07 -48.10
N GLY A 507 -50.76 -30.02 -47.17
CA GLY A 507 -50.99 -31.43 -47.46
C GLY A 507 -52.41 -31.70 -47.98
N GLY A 508 -53.43 -31.13 -47.34
CA GLY A 508 -54.82 -31.24 -47.81
C GLY A 508 -55.05 -30.60 -49.18
N GLU A 509 -54.43 -29.45 -49.44
CA GLU A 509 -54.46 -28.80 -50.77
C GLU A 509 -53.76 -29.66 -51.83
N ALA A 510 -52.63 -30.30 -51.50
CA ALA A 510 -51.94 -31.21 -52.42
C ALA A 510 -52.77 -32.46 -52.78
N TYR A 511 -53.50 -33.03 -51.82
CA TYR A 511 -54.44 -34.14 -52.07
C TYR A 511 -55.68 -33.75 -52.88
N ALA A 512 -56.03 -32.46 -52.95
CA ALA A 512 -57.16 -31.99 -53.73
C ALA A 512 -56.81 -31.73 -55.20
N VAL A 513 -55.52 -31.67 -55.55
CA VAL A 513 -55.02 -31.34 -56.90
C VAL A 513 -54.49 -32.57 -57.66
N GLY A 514 -54.22 -33.69 -56.96
CA GLY A 514 -53.94 -35.00 -57.57
C GLY A 514 -55.16 -35.89 -57.57
#